data_AF-A0A954T6N0-F1
#
_entry.id   AF-A0A954T6N0-F1
#
_cell.length_a   1.000
_cell.length_b   1.000
_cell.length_c   1.000
_cell.angle_alpha   90.00
_cell.angle_beta   90.00
_cell.angle_gamma   90.00
#
_symmetry.space_group_name_H-M   'P 1'
#
loop_
_entity.id
_entity.type
_entity.pdbx_description
1 polymer ?
#
loop_
_entity_poly.entity_id
_entity_poly.type
_entity_poly.pdbx_seq_one_letter_code
_entity_poly.pdbx_strand_id
1 'polypeptide(L)'
;DDDGDGEDAEGQLFRLPESGRAITKGSFTAWTIPEDPEPKDSYLIVIQIRLPEGTRRYRASDLSGFIKGTDGFTQAIPWDRFYPTNAIVLRGSTMRPINARSYLPIKDGVAQLAIKVLPPNYEEARKRGITTVQDTIMIQSRRLAEKQTLSIEF
;
A
#
# COMPACT_ATOMS: atom_id res chain seq x y z
N ASP A 1 -32.44 -13.21 27.61
CA ASP A 1 -32.05 -13.83 26.33
C ASP A 1 -32.04 -12.76 25.26
N ASP A 2 -30.85 -12.32 24.84
CA ASP A 2 -30.41 -12.23 23.44
C ASP A 2 -28.98 -11.66 23.46
N ASP A 3 -28.03 -12.59 23.46
CA ASP A 3 -26.59 -12.38 23.33
C ASP A 3 -26.29 -11.88 21.91
N GLY A 4 -26.09 -10.57 21.78
CA GLY A 4 -25.51 -9.95 20.59
C GLY A 4 -24.02 -9.71 20.80
N ASP A 5 -23.25 -10.79 20.93
CA ASP A 5 -21.77 -10.76 20.93
C ASP A 5 -21.32 -10.23 19.57
N GLY A 6 -21.12 -8.90 19.52
CA GLY A 6 -20.59 -8.22 18.36
C GLY A 6 -19.12 -8.56 18.24
N GLU A 7 -18.80 -9.68 17.59
CA GLU A 7 -17.46 -9.99 17.11
C GLU A 7 -16.87 -8.75 16.42
N ASP A 8 -15.98 -8.08 17.14
CA ASP A 8 -15.12 -7.03 16.60
C ASP A 8 -14.36 -7.63 15.42
N ALA A 9 -14.85 -7.41 14.19
CA ALA A 9 -14.30 -7.99 12.98
C ALA A 9 -12.77 -7.82 12.89
N GLU A 10 -12.05 -8.89 13.20
CA GLU A 10 -10.60 -8.94 13.28
C GLU A 10 -9.94 -8.64 11.93
N GLY A 11 -9.52 -7.38 11.76
CA GLY A 11 -8.37 -6.94 10.96
C GLY A 11 -8.18 -7.59 9.59
N GLN A 12 -9.16 -7.56 8.70
CA GLN A 12 -8.97 -8.14 7.37
C GLN A 12 -7.77 -7.49 6.63
N LEU A 13 -6.93 -8.33 6.04
CA LEU A 13 -5.78 -7.92 5.22
C LEU A 13 -6.15 -8.05 3.74
N PHE A 14 -5.58 -7.19 2.90
CA PHE A 14 -5.52 -7.41 1.46
C PHE A 14 -4.82 -8.74 1.20
N ARG A 15 -5.43 -9.56 0.34
CA ARG A 15 -4.87 -10.87 -0.03
C ARG A 15 -3.62 -10.67 -0.89
N LEU A 16 -2.60 -11.46 -0.60
CA LEU A 16 -1.43 -11.60 -1.48
C LEU A 16 -1.88 -12.25 -2.80
N PRO A 17 -1.29 -11.85 -3.94
CA PRO A 17 -1.58 -12.45 -5.23
C PRO A 17 -1.06 -13.89 -5.29
N GLU A 18 -1.83 -14.79 -5.90
CA GLU A 18 -1.46 -16.21 -6.04
C GLU A 18 -0.41 -16.44 -7.15
N SER A 19 -0.28 -15.52 -8.10
CA SER A 19 0.63 -15.65 -9.25
C SER A 19 2.11 -15.42 -8.93
N GLY A 20 2.44 -14.96 -7.71
CA GLY A 20 3.81 -14.64 -7.32
C GLY A 20 4.32 -13.26 -7.75
N ARG A 21 3.46 -12.36 -8.25
CA ARG A 21 3.83 -10.96 -8.57
C ARG A 21 4.09 -10.05 -7.36
N ALA A 22 4.01 -10.58 -6.15
CA ALA A 22 4.39 -9.86 -4.95
C ALA A 22 5.92 -9.77 -4.83
N ILE A 23 6.44 -8.56 -4.68
CA ILE A 23 7.86 -8.29 -4.52
C ILE A 23 8.18 -8.12 -3.04
N THR A 24 9.04 -8.99 -2.50
CA THR A 24 9.48 -8.93 -1.10
C THR A 24 10.95 -8.49 -1.01
N LYS A 25 11.22 -7.49 -0.16
CA LYS A 25 12.58 -7.11 0.25
C LYS A 25 12.59 -6.78 1.74
N GLY A 26 13.41 -7.53 2.48
CA GLY A 26 13.47 -7.45 3.95
C GLY A 26 12.09 -7.61 4.58
N SER A 27 11.65 -6.64 5.38
CA SER A 27 10.35 -6.68 6.06
C SER A 27 9.18 -6.23 5.18
N PHE A 28 9.44 -5.74 3.97
CA PHE A 28 8.43 -5.16 3.09
C PHE A 28 8.05 -6.11 1.97
N THR A 29 6.76 -6.19 1.66
CA THR A 29 6.23 -6.89 0.49
C THR A 29 5.25 -5.98 -0.23
N ALA A 30 5.33 -5.85 -1.55
CA ALA A 30 4.44 -4.98 -2.32
C ALA A 30 3.86 -5.69 -3.55
N TRP A 31 2.61 -5.38 -3.89
CA TRP A 31 1.90 -5.88 -5.06
C TRP A 31 0.78 -4.93 -5.47
N THR A 32 0.16 -5.19 -6.61
CA THR A 32 -0.94 -4.38 -7.18
C THR A 32 -2.31 -5.05 -7.00
N ILE A 33 -3.36 -4.23 -6.91
CA ILE A 33 -4.76 -4.67 -7.04
C ILE A 33 -5.47 -3.77 -8.07
N PRO A 34 -5.98 -4.31 -9.19
CA PRO A 34 -5.85 -5.71 -9.61
C PRO A 34 -4.38 -6.10 -9.83
N GLU A 35 -4.14 -7.41 -9.88
CA GLU A 35 -2.78 -7.98 -9.94
C GLU A 35 -2.02 -7.61 -11.22
N ASP A 36 -2.74 -7.44 -12.33
CA ASP A 36 -2.22 -6.96 -13.61
C ASP A 36 -3.05 -5.75 -14.05
N PRO A 37 -2.79 -4.56 -13.48
CA PRO A 37 -3.58 -3.39 -13.82
C PRO A 37 -3.28 -2.94 -15.23
N GLU A 38 -4.32 -2.61 -16.01
CA GLU A 38 -4.10 -1.96 -17.29
C GLU A 38 -3.52 -0.55 -17.04
N PRO A 39 -2.54 -0.07 -17.84
CA PRO A 39 -1.91 1.25 -17.66
C PRO A 39 -2.86 2.47 -17.60
N LYS A 40 -4.12 2.31 -18.00
CA LYS A 40 -5.16 3.35 -18.03
C LYS A 40 -6.06 3.35 -16.78
N ASP A 41 -6.06 2.25 -16.02
CA ASP A 41 -6.99 2.05 -14.93
C ASP A 41 -6.36 2.45 -13.60
N SER A 42 -7.18 2.96 -12.68
CA SER A 42 -6.72 3.17 -11.32
C SER A 42 -6.48 1.82 -10.65
N TYR A 43 -5.38 1.70 -9.92
CA TYR A 43 -5.03 0.51 -9.17
C TYR A 43 -4.59 0.88 -7.75
N LEU A 44 -4.46 -0.13 -6.90
CA LEU A 44 -3.87 0.01 -5.59
C LEU A 44 -2.48 -0.62 -5.61
N ILE A 45 -1.49 0.08 -5.05
CA ILE A 45 -0.25 -0.55 -4.61
C ILE A 45 -0.44 -0.90 -3.13
N VAL A 46 -0.52 -2.20 -2.83
CA VAL A 46 -0.54 -2.68 -1.45
C VAL A 46 0.88 -2.88 -0.98
N ILE A 47 1.20 -2.32 0.18
CA ILE A 47 2.47 -2.46 0.88
C ILE A 47 2.18 -3.14 2.20
N GLN A 48 2.74 -4.33 2.35
CA GLN A 48 2.74 -5.13 3.56
C GLN A 48 4.06 -4.96 4.31
N ILE A 49 3.96 -4.84 5.62
CA ILE A 49 5.08 -4.67 6.54
C ILE A 49 5.01 -5.79 7.59
N ARG A 50 6.00 -6.67 7.59
CA ARG A 50 6.19 -7.66 8.65
C ARG A 50 6.79 -6.96 9.87
N LEU A 51 6.14 -7.10 11.02
CA LEU A 51 6.55 -6.46 12.27
C LEU A 51 7.22 -7.47 13.20
N PRO A 52 8.10 -7.01 14.12
CA PRO A 52 8.63 -7.85 15.18
C PRO A 52 7.51 -8.41 16.05
N GLU A 53 7.74 -9.61 16.59
CA GLU A 53 6.81 -10.29 17.48
C GLU A 53 6.39 -9.40 18.67
N GLY A 54 5.12 -9.49 19.06
CA GLY A 54 4.57 -8.68 20.15
C GLY A 54 4.29 -7.21 19.80
N THR A 55 4.48 -6.78 18.55
CA THR A 55 4.12 -5.41 18.13
C THR A 55 2.61 -5.21 18.15
N ARG A 56 2.11 -4.45 19.15
CA ARG A 56 0.67 -4.17 19.31
C ARG A 56 0.16 -2.93 18.57
N ARG A 57 1.06 -2.01 18.24
CA ARG A 57 0.71 -0.73 17.60
C ARG A 57 1.81 -0.33 16.63
N TYR A 58 1.39 0.17 15.48
CA TYR A 58 2.31 0.66 14.46
C TYR A 58 1.73 1.93 13.83
N ARG A 59 2.45 3.05 13.96
CA ARG A 59 1.98 4.34 13.45
C ARG A 59 2.31 4.45 11.97
N ALA A 60 1.39 5.02 11.21
CA ALA A 60 1.65 5.35 9.81
C ALA A 60 2.91 6.24 9.70
N SER A 61 3.07 7.25 10.56
CA SER A 61 4.26 8.12 10.59
C SER A 61 5.60 7.44 10.93
N ASP A 62 5.61 6.15 11.29
CA ASP A 62 6.86 5.39 11.33
C ASP A 62 7.33 4.99 9.94
N LEU A 63 6.42 4.96 8.96
CA LEU A 63 6.72 4.86 7.55
C LEU A 63 7.04 6.23 6.95
N SER A 64 7.96 6.24 6.00
CA SER A 64 8.24 7.38 5.13
C SER A 64 8.75 6.89 3.77
N GLY A 65 8.62 7.72 2.75
CA GLY A 65 9.14 7.43 1.42
C GLY A 65 8.27 8.00 0.32
N PHE A 66 8.37 7.41 -0.87
CA PHE A 66 7.55 7.78 -2.02
C PHE A 66 7.40 6.63 -3.02
N ILE A 67 6.38 6.75 -3.86
CA ILE A 67 6.15 5.95 -5.05
C ILE A 67 6.45 6.83 -6.26
N LYS A 68 7.14 6.28 -7.25
CA LYS A 68 7.41 6.94 -8.53
C LYS A 68 7.14 5.97 -9.67
N GLY A 69 6.13 6.27 -10.48
CA GLY A 69 5.78 5.54 -11.70
C GLY A 69 6.52 6.08 -12.93
N THR A 70 6.77 5.22 -13.92
CA THR A 70 7.28 5.64 -15.24
C THR A 70 6.28 6.49 -16.02
N ASP A 71 5.00 6.34 -15.73
CA ASP A 71 3.88 7.16 -16.22
C ASP A 71 3.95 8.62 -15.74
N GLY A 72 4.78 8.91 -14.74
CA GLY A 72 4.93 10.23 -14.13
C GLY A 72 4.16 10.38 -12.82
N PHE A 73 3.50 9.32 -12.34
CA PHE A 73 2.90 9.31 -11.03
C PHE A 73 3.96 9.48 -9.94
N THR A 74 3.67 10.31 -8.94
CA THR A 74 4.53 10.50 -7.78
C THR A 74 3.66 10.78 -6.56
N GLN A 75 3.88 10.03 -5.49
CA GLN A 75 3.17 10.25 -4.24
C GLN A 75 4.05 9.92 -3.03
N ALA A 76 4.01 10.78 -2.00
CA ALA A 76 4.62 10.47 -0.71
C ALA A 76 3.85 9.37 0.04
N ILE A 77 4.59 8.52 0.77
CA ILE A 77 4.02 7.50 1.68
C ILE A 77 4.45 7.77 3.12
N PRO A 78 3.60 7.46 4.11
CA PRO A 78 2.27 6.86 3.97
C PRO A 78 1.18 7.86 3.60
N TRP A 79 1.45 9.17 3.58
CA TRP A 79 0.44 10.20 3.35
C TRP A 79 1.02 11.36 2.54
N ASP A 80 0.24 11.86 1.59
CA ASP A 80 0.59 12.99 0.75
C ASP A 80 -0.46 14.09 0.90
N ARG A 81 0.00 15.34 1.09
CA ARG A 81 -0.90 16.49 1.24
C ARG A 81 -1.70 16.81 -0.01
N PHE A 82 -1.16 16.47 -1.19
CA PHE A 82 -1.83 16.68 -2.47
C PHE A 82 -2.86 15.58 -2.76
N TYR A 83 -2.70 14.42 -2.12
CA TYR A 83 -3.57 13.26 -2.25
C TYR A 83 -4.00 12.70 -0.88
N PRO A 84 -4.71 13.50 -0.06
CA PRO A 84 -4.90 13.21 1.36
C PRO A 84 -5.76 11.97 1.65
N THR A 85 -6.43 11.42 0.64
CA THR A 85 -7.32 10.26 0.72
C THR A 85 -6.80 9.02 -0.01
N ASN A 86 -5.64 9.10 -0.67
CA ASN A 86 -5.11 7.96 -1.46
C ASN A 86 -4.49 6.87 -0.59
N ALA A 87 -4.07 7.20 0.63
CA ALA A 87 -3.56 6.24 1.58
C ALA A 87 -4.70 5.57 2.33
N ILE A 88 -4.83 4.26 2.20
CA ILE A 88 -5.99 3.49 2.65
C ILE A 88 -5.54 2.28 3.45
N VAL A 89 -6.32 1.91 4.45
CA VAL A 89 -6.22 0.61 5.13
C VAL A 89 -7.54 -0.11 5.06
N LEU A 90 -7.48 -1.44 5.14
CA LEU A 90 -8.67 -2.28 5.28
C LEU A 90 -9.00 -2.42 6.78
N ARG A 91 -10.26 -2.14 7.16
CA ARG A 91 -10.79 -2.35 8.52
C ARG A 91 -12.10 -3.12 8.40
N GLY A 92 -12.08 -4.40 8.78
CA GLY A 92 -13.13 -5.34 8.36
C GLY A 92 -13.23 -5.32 6.83
N SER A 93 -14.43 -5.27 6.28
CA SER A 93 -14.65 -5.18 4.82
C SER A 93 -14.59 -3.75 4.26
N THR A 94 -14.21 -2.75 5.05
CA THR A 94 -14.26 -1.34 4.63
C THR A 94 -12.88 -0.76 4.40
N MET A 95 -12.67 -0.21 3.20
CA MET A 95 -11.52 0.64 2.90
C MET A 95 -11.70 2.01 3.54
N ARG A 96 -10.73 2.42 4.37
CA ARG A 96 -10.76 3.71 5.07
C ARG A 96 -9.48 4.50 4.77
N PRO A 97 -9.60 5.78 4.37
CA PRO A 97 -8.44 6.63 4.21
C PRO A 97 -7.75 6.85 5.57
N ILE A 98 -6.44 7.00 5.54
CA ILE A 98 -5.61 7.28 6.70
C ILE A 98 -4.78 8.54 6.50
N ASN A 99 -4.26 9.07 7.59
CA ASN A 99 -3.26 10.13 7.57
C ASN A 99 -2.02 9.71 8.37
N ALA A 100 -1.00 10.57 8.40
CA ALA A 100 0.25 10.29 9.11
C ALA A 100 0.06 9.99 10.61
N ARG A 101 -1.00 10.50 11.26
CA ARG A 101 -1.27 10.29 12.70
C ARG A 101 -2.01 8.97 12.97
N SER A 102 -2.57 8.34 11.94
CA SER A 102 -3.30 7.09 12.05
C SER A 102 -2.39 5.93 12.49
N TYR A 103 -3.00 4.94 13.15
CA TYR A 103 -2.38 3.64 13.39
C TYR A 103 -2.81 2.66 12.30
N LEU A 104 -1.85 1.91 11.78
CA LEU A 104 -2.12 0.82 10.86
C LEU A 104 -2.72 -0.36 11.64
N PRO A 105 -3.76 -1.02 11.11
CA PRO A 105 -4.24 -2.26 11.69
C PRO A 105 -3.13 -3.31 11.59
N ILE A 106 -3.00 -4.12 12.64
CA ILE A 106 -2.04 -5.22 12.71
C ILE A 106 -2.83 -6.50 12.86
N LYS A 107 -2.56 -7.48 12.00
CA LYS A 107 -3.08 -8.84 12.09
C LYS A 107 -1.94 -9.81 11.82
N ASP A 108 -1.82 -10.84 12.66
CA ASP A 108 -0.80 -11.89 12.52
C ASP A 108 0.63 -11.34 12.38
N GLY A 109 0.97 -10.29 13.13
CA GLY A 109 2.28 -9.64 13.09
C GLY A 109 2.55 -8.82 11.83
N VAL A 110 1.51 -8.55 11.04
CA VAL A 110 1.60 -7.84 9.76
C VAL A 110 0.74 -6.58 9.77
N ALA A 111 1.30 -5.48 9.28
CA ALA A 111 0.54 -4.27 8.95
C ALA A 111 0.49 -4.10 7.43
N GLN A 112 -0.58 -3.49 6.94
CA GLN A 112 -0.74 -3.18 5.51
C GLN A 112 -1.20 -1.73 5.29
N LEU A 113 -0.77 -1.19 4.16
CA LEU A 113 -1.14 0.11 3.62
C LEU A 113 -1.38 -0.05 2.12
N ALA A 114 -2.53 0.38 1.63
CA ALA A 114 -2.79 0.49 0.20
C ALA A 114 -2.66 1.96 -0.23
N ILE A 115 -1.96 2.20 -1.32
CA ILE A 115 -1.88 3.51 -1.96
C ILE A 115 -2.68 3.45 -3.26
N LYS A 116 -3.71 4.29 -3.36
CA LYS A 116 -4.44 4.49 -4.61
C LYS A 116 -3.53 5.22 -5.59
N VAL A 117 -3.22 4.55 -6.70
CA VAL A 117 -2.54 5.16 -7.84
C VAL A 117 -3.61 5.57 -8.84
N LEU A 118 -3.58 6.86 -9.15
CA LEU A 118 -4.40 7.44 -10.21
C LEU A 118 -3.42 7.71 -11.34
N PRO A 119 -3.48 6.96 -12.45
CA PRO A 119 -2.58 7.21 -13.56
C PRO A 119 -2.70 8.69 -13.97
N PRO A 120 -1.57 9.39 -14.21
CA PRO A 120 -1.62 10.69 -14.84
C PRO A 120 -2.28 10.54 -16.21
N ASN A 121 -2.84 11.64 -16.72
CA ASN A 121 -3.62 11.67 -17.96
C ASN A 121 -3.03 10.71 -19.02
N TYR A 122 -3.70 9.57 -19.25
CA TYR A 122 -3.22 8.47 -20.10
C TYR A 122 -2.82 8.96 -21.49
N GLU A 123 -3.46 10.02 -21.99
CA GLU A 123 -3.08 10.66 -23.25
C GLU A 123 -1.64 11.18 -23.25
N GLU A 124 -1.13 11.70 -22.14
CA GLU A 124 0.26 12.15 -22.02
C GLU A 124 1.23 10.97 -21.95
N ALA A 125 0.90 9.91 -21.20
CA ALA A 125 1.71 8.70 -21.13
C ALA A 125 1.82 8.02 -22.51
N ARG A 126 0.71 7.93 -23.25
CA ARG A 126 0.68 7.40 -24.61
C ARG A 126 1.46 8.26 -25.61
N LYS A 127 1.36 9.59 -25.52
CA LYS A 127 2.19 10.51 -26.33
C LYS A 127 3.68 10.30 -26.10
N ARG A 128 4.06 9.80 -24.92
CA ARG A 128 5.44 9.44 -24.55
C ARG A 128 5.82 7.99 -24.88
N GLY A 129 4.91 7.22 -25.49
CA GLY A 129 5.16 5.82 -25.88
C GLY A 129 5.21 4.83 -24.72
N ILE A 130 4.66 5.19 -23.55
CA ILE A 130 4.65 4.32 -22.37
C ILE A 130 3.61 3.21 -22.57
N THR A 131 4.08 1.98 -22.70
CA THR A 131 3.25 0.77 -22.90
C THR A 131 3.26 -0.17 -21.69
N THR A 132 4.25 0.00 -20.81
CA THR A 132 4.45 -0.76 -19.57
C THR A 132 4.71 0.25 -18.46
N VAL A 133 4.08 0.04 -17.31
CA VAL A 133 4.25 0.90 -16.13
C VAL A 133 5.18 0.20 -15.16
N GLN A 134 6.18 0.94 -14.68
CA GLN A 134 7.05 0.49 -13.63
C GLN A 134 6.97 1.46 -12.45
N ASP A 135 6.51 0.96 -11.32
CA ASP A 135 6.47 1.71 -10.06
C ASP A 135 7.68 1.38 -9.21
N THR A 136 8.42 2.42 -8.85
CA THR A 136 9.49 2.35 -7.86
C THR A 136 8.98 2.84 -6.51
N ILE A 137 8.98 1.95 -5.52
CA ILE A 137 8.51 2.21 -4.16
C ILE A 137 9.75 2.31 -3.26
N MET A 138 10.09 3.53 -2.86
CA MET A 138 11.09 3.77 -1.84
C MET A 138 10.38 3.88 -0.49
N ILE A 139 10.70 2.97 0.43
CA ILE A 139 10.05 2.90 1.74
C ILE A 139 11.07 2.74 2.85
N GLN A 140 10.82 3.44 3.95
CA GLN A 140 11.58 3.35 5.18
C GLN A 140 10.63 3.14 6.35
N SER A 141 11.03 2.32 7.31
CA SER A 141 10.39 2.23 8.62
C SER A 141 11.38 2.62 9.71
N ARG A 142 11.10 3.73 10.40
CA ARG A 142 11.90 4.14 11.58
C ARG A 142 11.83 3.11 12.70
N ARG A 143 10.68 2.45 12.86
CA ARG A 143 10.45 1.41 13.88
C ARG A 143 11.28 0.15 13.63
N LEU A 144 11.48 -0.22 12.36
CA LEU A 144 12.27 -1.40 11.96
C LEU A 144 13.74 -1.08 11.71
N ALA A 145 14.11 0.21 11.72
CA ALA A 145 15.43 0.69 11.29
C ALA A 145 15.82 0.16 9.90
N GLU A 146 14.84 0.08 8.99
CA GLU A 146 15.00 -0.53 7.67
C GLU A 146 14.58 0.44 6.57
N LYS A 147 15.30 0.44 5.44
CA LYS A 147 14.97 1.16 4.21
C LYS A 147 15.12 0.21 3.02
N GLN A 148 14.13 0.20 2.15
CA GLN A 148 14.10 -0.63 0.94
C GLN A 148 13.68 0.17 -0.29
N THR A 149 14.01 -0.39 -1.45
CA THR A 149 13.49 0.07 -2.75
C THR A 149 12.96 -1.14 -3.50
N LEU A 150 11.65 -1.17 -3.69
CA LEU A 150 10.93 -2.20 -4.44
C LEU A 150 10.56 -1.65 -5.81
N SER A 151 10.51 -2.52 -6.81
CA SER A 151 10.07 -2.16 -8.16
C SER A 151 9.03 -3.18 -8.60
N ILE A 152 7.89 -2.69 -9.09
CA ILE A 152 6.82 -3.51 -9.66
C ILE A 152 6.68 -3.07 -11.11
N GLU A 153 6.56 -4.03 -12.02
CA GLU A 153 6.35 -3.80 -13.45
C GLU A 153 5.09 -4.56 -13.88
N PHE A 154 4.28 -3.93 -14.72
CA PHE A 154 3.09 -4.49 -15.35
C PHE A 154 2.78 -3.77 -16.68
#